data_AF-A0A9P5JB30-F1
#
_entry.id   AF-A0A9P5JB30-F1
#
_cell.length_a   1.000
_cell.length_b   1.000
_cell.length_c   1.000
_cell.angle_alpha   90.00
_cell.angle_beta   90.00
_cell.angle_gamma   90.00
#
_symmetry.space_group_name_H-M   'P 1'
#
loop_
_entity.id
_entity.type
_entity.pdbx_description
1 polymer ?
#
loop_
_entity_poly.entity_id
_entity_poly.type
_entity_poly.pdbx_seq_one_letter_code
_entity_poly.pdbx_strand_id
1 'polypeptide(L)'
;MEALTLPGARLALYAGNLTWHGMAVYHFAFNPQRIIKSYTRGVRVPSKLNDLHFDITRYLGAMNAAAVMCALLRIIALVKAIRRYGARSRRSQKKADEDSNLSSEAKAKEVVRATVDKELDKLALATLFIANGSQFLCNMTFARASGRWIVGHGLDGITVFDTTFTVLNGLTLLARLRGF
;
A
#
# COMPACT_ATOMS: atom_id res chain seq x y z
N MET A 1 19.26 -2.41 0.44
CA MET A 1 18.17 -3.25 -0.10
C MET A 1 17.65 -4.20 0.98
N GLU A 2 18.53 -4.93 1.68
CA GLU A 2 18.14 -5.83 2.78
C GLU A 2 17.34 -5.16 3.91
N ALA A 3 17.67 -3.91 4.26
CA ALA A 3 16.90 -3.15 5.25
C ALA A 3 15.40 -3.01 4.91
N LEU A 4 15.03 -3.02 3.62
CA LEU A 4 13.62 -2.91 3.18
C LEU A 4 12.85 -4.23 3.32
N THR A 5 13.53 -5.37 3.40
CA THR A 5 12.89 -6.69 3.53
C THR A 5 12.65 -7.09 4.97
N LEU A 6 13.26 -6.37 5.92
CA LEU A 6 13.02 -6.51 7.35
C LEU A 6 11.52 -6.43 7.67
N PRO A 7 10.98 -7.31 8.54
CA PRO A 7 9.56 -7.31 8.89
C PRO A 7 9.04 -5.95 9.38
N GLY A 8 9.85 -5.21 10.14
CA GLY A 8 9.52 -3.87 10.62
C GLY A 8 9.41 -2.85 9.49
N ALA A 9 10.35 -2.87 8.54
CA ALA A 9 10.31 -1.98 7.37
C ALA A 9 9.08 -2.25 6.49
N ARG A 10 8.76 -3.52 6.23
CA ARG A 10 7.55 -3.90 5.48
C ARG A 10 6.27 -3.49 6.21
N LEU A 11 6.23 -3.67 7.53
CA LEU A 11 5.09 -3.22 8.34
C LEU A 11 4.88 -1.71 8.22
N ALA A 12 5.96 -0.92 8.34
CA ALA A 12 5.91 0.52 8.17
C ALA A 12 5.46 0.92 6.75
N LEU A 13 5.96 0.23 5.72
CA LEU A 13 5.57 0.46 4.33
C LEU A 13 4.08 0.19 4.11
N TYR A 14 3.55 -0.93 4.58
CA TYR A 14 2.12 -1.21 4.47
C TYR A 14 1.27 -0.25 5.29
N ALA A 15 1.71 0.15 6.49
CA ALA A 15 1.02 1.16 7.29
C ALA A 15 0.96 2.52 6.59
N GLY A 16 2.06 2.91 5.93
CA GLY A 16 2.11 4.10 5.09
C GLY A 16 1.13 4.03 3.93
N ASN A 17 1.14 2.94 3.15
CA ASN A 17 0.17 2.73 2.06
C ASN A 17 -1.28 2.73 2.58
N LEU A 18 -1.56 2.07 3.71
CA LEU A 18 -2.88 2.05 4.32
C LEU A 18 -3.36 3.47 4.67
N THR A 19 -2.48 4.27 5.28
CA THR A 19 -2.78 5.65 5.67
C THR A 19 -3.01 6.52 4.44
N TRP A 20 -2.13 6.42 3.45
CA TRP A 20 -2.21 7.18 2.20
C TRP A 20 -3.51 6.90 1.43
N HIS A 21 -3.75 5.64 1.06
CA HIS A 21 -4.95 5.27 0.34
C HIS A 21 -6.21 5.44 1.19
N GLY A 22 -6.12 5.30 2.52
CA GLY A 22 -7.22 5.58 3.44
C GLY A 22 -7.62 7.06 3.43
N MET A 23 -6.65 7.97 3.43
CA MET A 23 -6.89 9.40 3.26
C MET A 23 -7.50 9.70 1.89
N ALA A 24 -7.01 9.08 0.82
CA ALA A 24 -7.57 9.24 -0.52
C ALA A 24 -9.03 8.78 -0.57
N VAL A 25 -9.37 7.62 -0.01
CA VAL A 25 -10.77 7.15 0.13
C VAL A 25 -11.60 8.17 0.89
N TYR A 26 -11.16 8.59 2.08
CA TYR A 26 -11.91 9.52 2.91
C TYR A 26 -12.18 10.85 2.20
N HIS A 27 -11.14 11.48 1.66
CA HIS A 27 -11.25 12.80 1.06
C HIS A 27 -11.96 12.78 -0.29
N PHE A 28 -11.66 11.82 -1.17
CA PHE A 28 -12.25 11.80 -2.51
C PHE A 28 -13.66 11.20 -2.54
N ALA A 29 -13.94 10.14 -1.76
CA ALA A 29 -15.27 9.52 -1.74
C ALA A 29 -16.27 10.30 -0.88
N PHE A 30 -15.87 10.76 0.29
CA PHE A 30 -16.79 11.36 1.26
C PHE A 30 -16.71 12.89 1.31
N ASN A 31 -15.65 13.50 0.77
CA ASN A 31 -15.48 14.94 0.81
C ASN A 31 -15.06 15.58 -0.54
N PRO A 32 -15.70 15.20 -1.66
CA PRO A 32 -15.28 15.65 -2.98
C PRO A 32 -15.38 17.18 -3.13
N GLN A 33 -16.33 17.83 -2.45
CA GLN A 33 -16.48 19.29 -2.46
C GLN A 33 -15.24 20.03 -1.94
N ARG A 34 -14.67 19.59 -0.82
CA ARG A 34 -13.48 20.27 -0.27
C ARG A 34 -12.26 20.08 -1.16
N ILE A 35 -12.08 18.89 -1.70
CA ILE A 35 -11.01 18.59 -2.66
C ILE A 35 -11.18 19.47 -3.90
N ILE A 36 -12.36 19.46 -4.49
CA ILE A 36 -12.63 20.25 -5.67
C ILE A 36 -12.34 21.73 -5.41
N LYS A 37 -12.83 22.25 -4.27
CA LYS A 37 -12.56 23.64 -3.86
C LYS A 37 -11.08 23.92 -3.64
N SER A 38 -10.29 23.00 -3.06
CA SER A 38 -8.85 23.25 -2.82
C SER A 38 -8.07 23.36 -4.12
N TYR A 39 -8.40 22.53 -5.12
CA TYR A 39 -7.71 22.51 -6.41
C TYR A 39 -8.24 23.51 -7.43
N THR A 40 -9.39 24.14 -7.16
CA THR A 40 -9.95 25.21 -8.02
C THR A 40 -9.64 26.62 -7.53
N ARG A 41 -8.98 26.79 -6.37
CA ARG A 41 -8.60 28.12 -5.88
C ARG A 41 -7.74 28.85 -6.90
N GLY A 42 -8.20 30.02 -7.34
CA GLY A 42 -7.47 30.88 -8.28
C GLY A 42 -7.65 30.55 -9.76
N VAL A 43 -8.41 29.51 -10.10
CA VAL A 43 -8.76 29.17 -11.50
C VAL A 43 -10.20 29.61 -11.77
N ARG A 44 -10.48 30.21 -12.94
CA ARG A 44 -11.86 30.43 -13.39
C ARG A 44 -12.51 29.09 -13.68
N VAL A 45 -13.23 28.57 -12.70
CA VAL A 45 -14.09 27.40 -12.88
C VAL A 45 -15.38 27.86 -13.54
N PRO A 46 -15.95 27.09 -14.48
CA PRO A 46 -17.31 27.33 -14.96
C PRO A 46 -18.26 27.49 -13.77
N SER A 47 -19.19 28.44 -13.85
CA SER A 47 -20.16 28.76 -12.78
C SER A 47 -21.02 27.56 -12.37
N LYS A 48 -21.07 26.52 -13.19
CA LYS A 48 -21.63 25.21 -12.85
C LYS A 48 -20.55 24.14 -12.94
N LEU A 49 -20.04 23.74 -11.79
CA LEU A 49 -19.41 22.44 -11.64
C LEU A 49 -20.51 21.40 -11.85
N ASN A 50 -20.45 20.61 -12.92
CA ASN A 50 -21.47 19.59 -13.15
C ASN A 50 -21.28 18.40 -12.18
N ASP A 51 -22.36 17.66 -11.94
CA ASP A 51 -22.39 16.50 -11.03
C ASP A 51 -21.33 15.45 -11.38
N LEU A 52 -20.97 15.37 -12.67
CA LEU A 52 -19.92 14.50 -13.18
C LEU A 52 -18.56 14.68 -12.47
N HIS A 53 -18.16 15.89 -12.11
CA HIS A 53 -16.88 16.09 -11.40
C HIS A 53 -16.91 15.50 -9.99
N PHE A 54 -18.05 15.60 -9.30
CA PHE A 54 -18.22 14.98 -7.98
C PHE A 54 -18.21 13.46 -8.11
N ASP A 55 -18.86 12.91 -9.13
CA ASP A 55 -18.90 11.47 -9.35
C ASP A 55 -17.53 10.90 -9.75
N ILE A 56 -16.78 11.58 -10.60
CA ILE A 56 -15.39 11.23 -10.91
C ILE A 56 -14.53 11.24 -9.65
N THR A 57 -14.66 12.29 -8.82
CA THR A 57 -13.88 12.38 -7.58
C THR A 57 -14.24 11.22 -6.64
N ARG A 58 -15.52 10.88 -6.50
CA ARG A 58 -15.94 9.74 -5.68
C ARG A 58 -15.42 8.41 -6.21
N TYR A 59 -15.47 8.23 -7.51
CA TYR A 59 -14.95 7.05 -8.19
C TYR A 59 -13.44 6.88 -7.92
N LEU A 60 -12.66 7.96 -8.04
CA LEU A 60 -11.23 7.95 -7.69
C LEU A 60 -10.99 7.56 -6.22
N GLY A 61 -11.82 8.05 -5.31
CA GLY A 61 -11.79 7.62 -3.90
C GLY A 61 -12.08 6.13 -3.75
N ALA A 62 -13.13 5.62 -4.39
CA ALA A 62 -13.52 4.22 -4.32
C ALA A 62 -12.45 3.26 -4.87
N MET A 63 -11.75 3.64 -5.94
CA MET A 63 -10.64 2.84 -6.50
C MET A 63 -9.51 2.62 -5.49
N ASN A 64 -9.28 3.56 -4.58
CA ASN A 64 -8.25 3.43 -3.54
C ASN A 64 -8.63 2.43 -2.44
N ALA A 65 -9.91 2.05 -2.30
CA ALA A 65 -10.35 1.10 -1.27
C ALA A 65 -9.73 -0.29 -1.43
N ALA A 66 -9.47 -0.73 -2.67
CA ALA A 66 -8.79 -2.00 -2.92
C ALA A 66 -7.34 -1.99 -2.38
N ALA A 67 -6.62 -0.87 -2.54
CA ALA A 67 -5.27 -0.70 -2.02
C ALA A 67 -5.25 -0.64 -0.48
N VAL A 68 -6.24 0.03 0.14
CA VAL A 68 -6.48 0.01 1.60
C VAL A 68 -6.63 -1.43 2.09
N MET A 69 -7.52 -2.21 1.47
CA MET A 69 -7.77 -3.59 1.87
C MET A 69 -6.52 -4.47 1.71
N CYS A 70 -5.79 -4.29 0.60
CA CYS A 70 -4.54 -4.99 0.35
C CYS A 70 -3.51 -4.72 1.46
N ALA A 71 -3.27 -3.45 1.78
CA ALA A 71 -2.33 -3.04 2.84
C ALA A 71 -2.76 -3.55 4.22
N LEU A 72 -4.05 -3.43 4.56
CA LEU A 72 -4.60 -3.86 5.84
C LEU A 72 -4.42 -5.38 6.07
N LEU A 73 -4.75 -6.19 5.06
CA LEU A 73 -4.60 -7.64 5.15
C LEU A 73 -3.12 -8.05 5.38
N ARG A 74 -2.17 -7.34 4.73
CA ARG A 74 -0.74 -7.59 4.94
C ARG A 74 -0.25 -7.15 6.31
N ILE A 75 -0.72 -6.03 6.84
CA ILE A 75 -0.43 -5.60 8.22
C ILE A 75 -0.90 -6.69 9.20
N ILE A 76 -2.13 -7.16 9.07
CA ILE A 76 -2.68 -8.20 9.95
C ILE A 76 -1.84 -9.49 9.87
N ALA A 77 -1.46 -9.91 8.66
CA ALA A 77 -0.62 -11.10 8.46
C ALA A 77 0.77 -10.95 9.10
N LEU A 78 1.44 -9.81 8.90
CA LEU A 78 2.76 -9.53 9.47
C LEU A 78 2.72 -9.43 11.00
N VAL A 79 1.75 -8.72 11.57
CA VAL A 79 1.59 -8.63 13.03
C VAL A 79 1.37 -10.01 13.63
N LYS A 80 0.54 -10.86 12.99
CA LYS A 80 0.36 -12.27 13.42
C LYS A 80 1.65 -13.08 13.30
N ALA A 81 2.49 -12.84 12.29
CA ALA A 81 3.78 -13.53 12.13
C ALA A 81 4.78 -13.11 13.21
N ILE A 82 4.92 -11.80 13.47
CA ILE A 82 5.82 -11.24 14.49
C ILE A 82 5.44 -11.76 15.88
N ARG A 83 4.14 -11.73 16.23
CA ARG A 83 3.65 -12.27 17.52
C ARG A 83 3.96 -13.75 17.69
N ARG A 84 3.77 -14.55 16.63
CA ARG A 84 4.09 -15.99 16.64
C ARG A 84 5.58 -16.25 16.84
N TYR A 85 6.44 -15.48 16.19
CA TYR A 85 7.90 -15.58 16.35
C TYR A 85 8.32 -15.30 17.79
N GLY A 86 7.81 -14.21 18.40
CA GLY A 86 8.09 -13.89 19.81
C GLY A 86 7.59 -14.95 20.79
N ALA A 87 6.40 -15.50 20.56
CA ALA A 87 5.85 -16.58 21.39
C ALA A 87 6.65 -17.88 21.26
N ARG A 88 7.13 -18.22 20.05
CA ARG A 88 7.94 -19.41 19.81
C ARG A 88 9.33 -19.27 20.42
N SER A 89 9.97 -18.12 20.33
CA SER A 89 11.28 -17.87 20.98
C SER A 89 11.23 -18.19 22.48
N ARG A 90 10.17 -17.74 23.19
CA ARG A 90 9.96 -18.04 24.61
C ARG A 90 9.70 -19.53 24.89
N ARG A 91 9.01 -20.24 23.98
CA ARG A 91 8.76 -21.68 24.12
C ARG A 91 9.96 -22.54 23.77
N SER A 92 10.73 -22.20 22.75
CA SER A 92 11.95 -22.93 22.36
C SER A 92 13.00 -22.91 23.46
N GLN A 93 13.07 -21.84 24.25
CA GLN A 93 13.95 -21.79 25.42
C GLN A 93 13.49 -22.73 26.55
N LYS A 94 12.19 -23.02 26.63
CA LYS A 94 11.60 -23.96 27.61
C LYS A 94 11.55 -25.42 27.12
N LYS A 95 11.66 -25.64 25.81
CA LYS A 95 11.42 -26.94 25.14
C LYS A 95 12.66 -27.53 24.46
N ALA A 96 13.82 -26.88 24.58
CA ALA A 96 15.10 -27.40 24.09
C ALA A 96 15.47 -28.75 24.72
N ASP A 97 14.81 -29.15 25.81
CA ASP A 97 15.03 -30.42 26.50
C ASP A 97 14.00 -31.53 26.16
N GLU A 98 12.92 -31.26 25.41
CA GLU A 98 11.75 -32.18 25.45
C GLU A 98 11.26 -32.80 24.11
N ASP A 99 11.62 -32.32 22.91
CA ASP A 99 10.98 -32.87 21.70
C ASP A 99 11.84 -32.96 20.44
N SER A 100 12.40 -34.15 20.21
CA SER A 100 12.95 -34.61 18.92
C SER A 100 11.87 -35.16 17.96
N ASN A 101 10.59 -35.22 18.37
CA ASN A 101 9.50 -35.81 17.58
C ASN A 101 8.42 -34.81 17.15
N LEU A 102 8.81 -33.65 16.62
CA LEU A 102 7.87 -32.84 15.85
C LEU A 102 7.41 -33.63 14.61
N SER A 103 6.14 -34.04 14.59
CA SER A 103 5.48 -34.71 13.46
C SER A 103 5.83 -34.01 12.14
N SER A 104 6.37 -34.78 11.19
CA SER A 104 6.79 -34.32 9.86
C SER A 104 5.71 -33.51 9.14
N GLU A 105 4.43 -33.82 9.40
CA GLU A 105 3.27 -33.12 8.87
C GLU A 105 3.19 -31.65 9.33
N ALA A 106 3.50 -31.38 10.60
CA ALA A 106 3.46 -30.03 11.15
C ALA A 106 4.54 -29.13 10.51
N LYS A 107 5.74 -29.69 10.28
CA LYS A 107 6.81 -28.99 9.57
C LYS A 107 6.42 -28.69 8.12
N ALA A 108 5.82 -29.66 7.42
CA ALA A 108 5.35 -29.48 6.05
C ALA A 108 4.30 -28.36 5.93
N LYS A 109 3.28 -28.35 6.81
CA LYS A 109 2.26 -27.29 6.85
C LYS A 109 2.87 -25.90 7.10
N GLU A 110 3.89 -25.81 7.94
CA GLU A 110 4.58 -24.56 8.21
C GLU A 110 5.35 -24.05 6.99
N VAL A 111 6.08 -24.93 6.28
CA VAL A 111 6.79 -24.58 5.05
C VAL A 111 5.82 -24.08 3.98
N VAL A 112 4.72 -24.80 3.75
CA VAL A 112 3.68 -24.38 2.78
C VAL A 112 3.13 -22.99 3.13
N ARG A 113 2.80 -22.76 4.40
CA ARG A 113 2.29 -21.46 4.86
C ARG A 113 3.31 -20.33 4.65
N ALA A 114 4.58 -20.58 4.96
CA ALA A 114 5.64 -19.60 4.77
C ALA A 114 5.81 -19.23 3.28
N THR A 115 5.71 -20.21 2.39
CA THR A 115 5.73 -20.01 0.93
C THR A 115 4.54 -19.17 0.47
N VAL A 116 3.32 -19.52 0.88
CA VAL A 116 2.11 -18.75 0.53
C VAL A 116 2.20 -17.31 1.06
N ASP A 117 2.62 -17.13 2.31
CA ASP A 117 2.78 -15.81 2.91
C ASP A 117 3.82 -14.96 2.17
N LYS A 118 4.87 -15.59 1.61
CA LYS A 118 5.89 -14.96 0.76
C LYS A 118 5.36 -14.55 -0.60
N GLU A 119 4.58 -15.39 -1.28
CA GLU A 119 4.00 -15.05 -2.58
C GLU A 119 2.93 -13.96 -2.48
N LEU A 120 2.07 -14.01 -1.46
CA LEU A 120 1.08 -12.96 -1.19
C LEU A 120 1.74 -11.61 -0.86
N ASP A 121 2.93 -11.63 -0.26
CA ASP A 121 3.73 -10.42 -0.01
C ASP A 121 4.16 -9.74 -1.30
N LYS A 122 4.70 -10.52 -2.24
CA LYS A 122 5.12 -10.03 -3.56
C LYS A 122 3.93 -9.50 -4.35
N LEU A 123 2.82 -10.24 -4.35
CA LEU A 123 1.59 -9.83 -5.01
C LEU A 123 1.10 -8.48 -4.46
N ALA A 124 1.02 -8.34 -3.13
CA ALA A 124 0.59 -7.10 -2.51
C ALA A 124 1.52 -5.92 -2.84
N LEU A 125 2.84 -6.12 -2.80
CA LEU A 125 3.81 -5.09 -3.18
C LEU A 125 3.68 -4.70 -4.65
N ALA A 126 3.46 -5.67 -5.54
CA ALA A 126 3.23 -5.41 -6.96
C ALA A 126 1.92 -4.63 -7.20
N THR A 127 0.84 -5.01 -6.53
CA THR A 127 -0.45 -4.28 -6.61
C THR A 127 -0.29 -2.83 -6.13
N LEU A 128 0.35 -2.61 -4.98
CA LEU A 128 0.58 -1.26 -4.44
C LEU A 128 1.55 -0.45 -5.30
N PHE A 129 2.58 -1.09 -5.86
CA PHE A 129 3.49 -0.46 -6.84
C PHE A 129 2.71 0.04 -8.06
N ILE A 130 1.86 -0.80 -8.66
CA ILE A 130 1.06 -0.44 -9.83
C ILE A 130 0.03 0.64 -9.49
N ALA A 131 -0.63 0.54 -8.33
CA ALA A 131 -1.62 1.51 -7.89
C ALA A 131 -1.01 2.92 -7.76
N ASN A 132 0.07 3.06 -6.98
CA ASN A 132 0.74 4.35 -6.82
C ASN A 132 1.42 4.80 -8.13
N GLY A 133 2.03 3.87 -8.87
CA GLY A 133 2.77 4.19 -10.09
C GLY A 133 1.88 4.67 -11.23
N SER A 134 0.68 4.09 -11.37
CA SER A 134 -0.29 4.56 -12.35
C SER A 134 -0.80 5.97 -12.03
N GLN A 135 -1.07 6.28 -10.76
CA GLN A 135 -1.46 7.63 -10.31
C GLN A 135 -0.34 8.65 -10.58
N PHE A 136 0.91 8.33 -10.21
CA PHE A 136 2.08 9.14 -10.53
C PHE A 136 2.23 9.41 -12.04
N LEU A 137 2.15 8.36 -12.87
CA LEU A 137 2.27 8.50 -14.33
C LEU A 137 1.16 9.40 -14.88
N CYS A 138 -0.09 9.21 -14.44
CA CYS A 138 -1.21 10.05 -14.84
C CYS A 138 -0.98 11.53 -14.49
N ASN A 139 -0.46 11.81 -13.30
CA ASN A 139 -0.15 13.17 -12.85
C ASN A 139 0.96 13.81 -13.71
N MET A 140 2.01 13.04 -14.04
CA MET A 140 3.17 13.56 -14.76
C MET A 140 2.96 13.73 -16.27
N THR A 141 2.19 12.85 -16.92
CA THR A 141 2.05 12.84 -18.39
C THR A 141 0.79 13.57 -18.86
N PHE A 142 -0.37 13.16 -18.34
CA PHE A 142 -1.66 13.66 -18.83
C PHE A 142 -2.06 14.95 -18.11
N ALA A 143 -1.96 14.97 -16.78
CA ALA A 143 -2.40 16.14 -16.01
C ALA A 143 -1.52 17.36 -16.30
N ARG A 144 -0.19 17.19 -16.28
CA ARG A 144 0.76 18.28 -16.57
C ARG A 144 0.59 18.89 -17.95
N ALA A 145 0.33 18.10 -19.00
CA ALA A 145 0.19 18.58 -20.37
C ALA A 145 -1.16 19.27 -20.63
N SER A 146 -2.20 18.90 -19.90
CA SER A 146 -3.56 19.39 -20.16
C SER A 146 -3.80 20.84 -19.74
N GLY A 147 -2.95 21.42 -18.88
CA GLY A 147 -3.13 22.76 -18.30
C GLY A 147 -4.48 22.94 -17.56
N ARG A 148 -5.23 21.86 -17.39
CA ARG A 148 -6.56 21.82 -16.81
C ARG A 148 -6.48 21.19 -15.44
N TRP A 149 -7.34 21.71 -14.59
CA TRP A 149 -7.66 21.29 -13.24
C TRP A 149 -7.46 19.79 -12.97
N ILE A 150 -6.31 19.38 -12.44
CA ILE A 150 -6.09 18.02 -11.97
C ILE A 150 -5.15 18.06 -10.76
N VAL A 151 -5.65 17.50 -9.66
CA VAL A 151 -4.87 16.95 -8.55
C VAL A 151 -3.55 16.38 -9.08
N GLY A 152 -2.38 16.92 -8.72
CA GLY A 152 -1.11 16.45 -9.29
C GLY A 152 -0.36 17.42 -10.21
N HIS A 153 -0.61 18.73 -10.15
CA HIS A 153 0.12 19.66 -11.02
C HIS A 153 1.57 19.83 -10.53
N GLY A 154 2.50 19.10 -11.16
CA GLY A 154 3.93 19.14 -10.82
C GLY A 154 4.28 18.27 -9.61
N LEU A 155 5.15 18.75 -8.73
CA LEU A 155 5.57 18.05 -7.50
C LEU A 155 4.67 18.41 -6.32
N ASP A 156 3.35 18.33 -6.50
CA ASP A 156 2.44 18.53 -5.38
C ASP A 156 2.52 17.38 -4.36
N GLY A 157 1.98 17.59 -3.16
CA GLY A 157 2.08 16.60 -2.09
C GLY A 157 1.56 15.21 -2.49
N ILE A 158 0.48 15.16 -3.29
CA ILE A 158 -0.11 13.90 -3.76
C ILE A 158 0.86 13.15 -4.67
N THR A 159 1.42 13.85 -5.66
CA THR A 159 2.40 13.26 -6.59
C THR A 159 3.67 12.82 -5.87
N VAL A 160 4.12 13.58 -4.85
CA VAL A 160 5.27 13.21 -4.02
C VAL A 160 5.00 11.93 -3.23
N PHE A 161 3.81 11.79 -2.63
CA PHE A 161 3.44 10.57 -1.92
C PHE A 161 3.31 9.37 -2.86
N ASP A 162 2.62 9.52 -3.99
CA ASP A 162 2.49 8.46 -5.00
C ASP A 162 3.86 8.01 -5.50
N THR A 163 4.76 8.95 -5.79
CA THR A 163 6.13 8.65 -6.23
C THR A 163 6.90 7.92 -5.13
N THR A 164 6.84 8.42 -3.89
CA THR A 164 7.54 7.83 -2.75
C THR A 164 7.09 6.39 -2.52
N PHE A 165 5.78 6.13 -2.46
CA PHE A 165 5.26 4.78 -2.27
C PHE A 165 5.49 3.90 -3.50
N THR A 166 5.45 4.43 -4.72
CA THR A 166 5.85 3.69 -5.92
C THR A 166 7.28 3.19 -5.80
N VAL A 167 8.24 4.08 -5.51
CA VAL A 167 9.65 3.72 -5.39
C VAL A 167 9.87 2.72 -4.26
N LEU A 168 9.31 2.96 -3.07
CA LEU A 168 9.50 2.07 -1.92
C LEU A 168 8.87 0.68 -2.14
N ASN A 169 7.65 0.61 -2.69
CA ASN A 169 6.99 -0.65 -3.02
C ASN A 169 7.79 -1.41 -4.10
N GLY A 170 8.24 -0.71 -5.15
CA GLY A 170 9.02 -1.29 -6.24
C GLY A 170 10.39 -1.83 -5.79
N LEU A 171 11.14 -1.05 -4.99
CA LEU A 171 12.43 -1.49 -4.45
C LEU A 171 12.28 -2.69 -3.51
N THR A 172 11.25 -2.69 -2.66
CA THR A 172 10.95 -3.81 -1.76
C THR A 172 10.56 -5.05 -2.56
N LEU A 173 9.72 -4.90 -3.58
CA LEU A 173 9.36 -6.00 -4.48
C LEU A 173 10.59 -6.60 -5.18
N LEU A 174 11.44 -5.75 -5.76
CA LEU A 174 12.67 -6.18 -6.43
C LEU A 174 13.62 -6.92 -5.48
N ALA A 175 13.78 -6.44 -4.25
CA ALA A 175 14.57 -7.13 -3.24
C ALA A 175 14.00 -8.53 -2.95
N ARG A 176 12.67 -8.65 -2.78
CA ARG A 176 12.00 -9.93 -2.51
C ARG A 176 12.07 -10.92 -3.68
N LEU A 177 12.01 -10.43 -4.91
CA LEU A 177 12.17 -11.24 -6.12
C LEU A 177 13.60 -11.80 -6.25
N ARG A 178 14.59 -11.05 -5.77
CA ARG A 178 16.00 -11.49 -5.73
C ARG A 178 16.33 -12.40 -4.55
N GLY A 179 15.36 -12.71 -3.69
CA GLY A 179 15.54 -13.62 -2.56
C GLY A 179 15.97 -12.96 -1.26
N PHE A 180 15.97 -11.63 -1.18
CA PHE A 180 16.19 -10.88 0.06
C PHE A 180 14.93 -10.82 0.95
#